data_AF-A0A163ZQD9-F1
#
_entry.id   AF-A0A163ZQD9-F1
#
_cell.length_a   1.000
_cell.length_b   1.000
_cell.length_c   1.000
_cell.angle_alpha   90.00
_cell.angle_beta   90.00
_cell.angle_gamma   90.00
#
_symmetry.space_group_name_H-M   'P 1'
#
loop_
_entity.id
_entity.type
_entity.pdbx_description
1 polymer ?
#
loop_
_entity_poly.entity_id
_entity_poly.type
_entity_poly.pdbx_seq_one_letter_code
_entity_poly.pdbx_strand_id
1 'polypeptide(L)'
;MESTALVQELEERTRLSPDRVVRLHGFVLDEPFELLIFRGFSSSTTHPTAFDPDASVLPDGTRLDWAELLQGPLDPSGETRLVGPVNPEDLLAQAIW
;
A
#
# COMPACT_ATOMS: atom_id res chain seq x y z
N MET A 1 4.47 14.02 3.10
CA MET A 1 3.03 13.78 3.40
C MET A 1 2.93 12.94 4.67
N GLU A 2 1.86 13.04 5.45
CA GLU A 2 1.60 12.09 6.56
C GLU A 2 1.33 10.68 5.99
N SER A 3 1.83 9.62 6.63
CA SER A 3 1.69 8.24 6.13
C SER A 3 0.22 7.85 5.92
N THR A 4 -0.69 8.31 6.77
CA THR A 4 -2.14 8.03 6.65
C THR A 4 -2.76 8.71 5.43
N ALA A 5 -2.40 9.96 5.15
CA ALA A 5 -2.89 10.68 3.97
C ALA A 5 -2.37 10.05 2.67
N LEU A 6 -1.12 9.58 2.69
CA LEU A 6 -0.52 8.82 1.58
C LEU A 6 -1.28 7.53 1.29
N VAL A 7 -1.63 6.75 2.33
CA VAL A 7 -2.42 5.52 2.17
C VAL A 7 -3.81 5.82 1.60
N GLN A 8 -4.49 6.86 2.10
CA GLN A 8 -5.81 7.26 1.59
C GLN A 8 -5.77 7.63 0.10
N GLU A 9 -4.77 8.41 -0.34
CA GLU A 9 -4.62 8.73 -1.75
C GLU A 9 -4.37 7.46 -2.59
N LEU A 10 -3.53 6.53 -2.12
CA LEU A 10 -3.28 5.26 -2.81
C LEU A 10 -4.54 4.38 -2.87
N GLU A 11 -5.39 4.40 -1.84
CA GLU A 11 -6.70 3.74 -1.86
C GLU A 11 -7.59 4.34 -2.95
N GLU A 12 -7.65 5.66 -3.08
CA GLU A 12 -8.40 6.32 -4.15
C GLU A 12 -7.88 5.95 -5.54
N ARG A 13 -6.54 5.91 -5.73
CA ARG A 13 -5.95 5.49 -7.02
C ARG A 13 -6.31 4.06 -7.37
N THR A 14 -6.16 3.11 -6.44
CA THR A 14 -6.48 1.70 -6.70
C THR A 14 -7.99 1.45 -6.85
N ARG A 15 -8.84 2.31 -6.30
CA ARG A 15 -10.29 2.30 -6.54
C ARG A 15 -10.62 2.69 -7.98
N LEU A 16 -9.92 3.68 -8.54
CA LEU A 16 -10.08 4.13 -9.93
C LEU A 16 -9.42 3.18 -10.94
N SER A 17 -8.35 2.50 -10.52
CA SER A 17 -7.58 1.55 -11.33
C SER A 17 -7.62 0.15 -10.71
N PRO A 18 -8.73 -0.59 -10.86
CA PRO A 18 -9.02 -1.82 -10.13
C PRO A 18 -8.15 -3.03 -10.53
N ASP A 19 -7.28 -2.86 -11.52
CA ASP A 19 -6.25 -3.78 -11.97
C ASP A 19 -4.84 -3.39 -11.48
N ARG A 20 -4.75 -2.45 -10.53
CA ARG A 20 -3.52 -2.09 -9.83
C ARG A 20 -3.59 -2.53 -8.37
N VAL A 21 -2.49 -3.12 -7.90
CA VAL A 21 -2.27 -3.44 -6.49
C VAL A 21 -1.04 -2.67 -6.03
N VAL A 22 -1.15 -1.95 -4.92
CA VAL A 22 0.00 -1.28 -4.30
C VAL A 22 0.51 -2.16 -3.18
N ARG A 23 1.82 -2.31 -3.10
CA ARG A 23 2.49 -2.89 -1.94
C ARG A 23 3.37 -1.84 -1.31
N LEU A 24 3.11 -1.53 -0.05
CA LEU A 24 3.92 -0.64 0.77
C LEU A 24 4.73 -1.46 1.75
N HIS A 25 5.99 -1.09 1.91
CA HIS A 25 6.89 -1.68 2.88
C HIS A 25 7.48 -0.64 3.80
N GLY A 26 7.75 -1.06 5.02
CA GLY A 26 8.20 -0.19 6.06
C GLY A 26 8.48 -0.93 7.36
N PHE A 27 8.36 -0.20 8.46
CA PHE A 27 8.56 -0.73 9.80
C PHE A 27 7.54 -0.15 10.78
N VAL A 28 7.16 -0.94 11.78
CA VAL A 28 6.42 -0.52 12.98
C VAL A 28 7.28 -0.87 14.18
N LEU A 29 7.77 0.13 14.91
CA LEU A 29 8.59 -0.07 16.12
C LEU A 29 9.72 -1.11 15.93
N ASP A 30 10.39 -1.08 14.76
CA ASP A 30 11.45 -1.99 14.30
C ASP A 30 11.03 -3.35 13.74
N GLU A 31 9.73 -3.68 13.69
CA GLU A 31 9.22 -4.87 13.01
C GLU A 31 8.90 -4.58 11.54
N PRO A 32 9.27 -5.47 10.60
CA PRO A 32 8.92 -5.32 9.19
C PRO A 32 7.40 -5.20 9.01
N PHE A 33 6.99 -4.13 8.35
CA PHE A 33 5.60 -3.84 8.07
C PHE A 33 5.36 -3.90 6.56
N GLU A 34 4.26 -4.56 6.19
CA GLU A 34 3.79 -4.64 4.82
C GLU A 34 2.29 -4.34 4.80
N LEU A 35 1.91 -3.45 3.88
CA LEU A 35 0.53 -3.05 3.64
C LEU A 35 0.21 -3.19 2.15
N LEU A 36 -0.81 -3.99 1.84
CA LEU A 36 -1.35 -4.14 0.49
C LEU A 36 -2.56 -3.24 0.31
N ILE A 37 -2.64 -2.53 -0.82
CA ILE A 37 -3.79 -1.70 -1.18
C ILE A 37 -4.35 -2.18 -2.51
N PHE A 38 -5.63 -2.57 -2.51
CA PHE A 38 -6.31 -3.06 -3.70
C PHE A 38 -7.76 -2.62 -3.73
N ARG A 39 -8.20 -2.01 -4.84
CA ARG A 39 -9.58 -1.53 -5.05
C ARG A 39 -10.10 -0.62 -3.95
N GLY A 40 -9.22 0.23 -3.39
CA GLY A 40 -9.57 1.14 -2.31
C GLY A 40 -9.67 0.53 -0.92
N PHE A 41 -9.11 -0.66 -0.73
CA PHE A 41 -8.98 -1.30 0.58
C PHE A 41 -7.53 -1.55 0.90
N SER A 42 -7.12 -1.16 2.10
CA SER A 42 -5.81 -1.46 2.67
C SER A 42 -5.88 -2.67 3.60
N SER A 43 -4.89 -3.56 3.52
CA SER A 43 -4.78 -4.76 4.33
C SER A 43 -3.33 -4.97 4.76
N SER A 44 -3.08 -4.95 6.06
CA SER A 44 -1.76 -5.30 6.61
C SER A 44 -1.62 -6.83 6.61
N THR A 45 -0.49 -7.34 6.13
CA THR A 45 -0.21 -8.78 6.06
C THR A 45 0.58 -9.28 7.26
N THR A 46 1.18 -8.36 8.02
CA THR A 46 2.14 -8.65 9.11
C THR A 46 1.58 -8.31 10.48
N HIS A 47 0.76 -7.27 10.57
CA HIS A 47 0.21 -6.75 11.82
C HIS A 47 -1.33 -6.74 11.79
N PRO A 48 -2.01 -6.94 12.94
CA PRO A 48 -3.46 -6.86 13.01
C PRO A 48 -3.94 -5.45 12.64
N THR A 49 -4.89 -5.36 11.71
CA THR A 49 -5.64 -4.14 11.44
C THR A 49 -6.77 -4.00 12.46
N ALA A 50 -7.13 -2.77 12.81
CA ALA A 50 -8.34 -2.53 13.61
C ALA A 50 -9.58 -3.10 12.90
N PHE A 51 -10.53 -3.63 13.67
CA PHE A 51 -11.82 -4.07 13.13
C PHE A 51 -12.70 -2.90 12.69
N ASP A 52 -12.45 -1.72 13.26
CA ASP A 52 -13.17 -0.49 12.95
C ASP A 52 -12.74 0.03 11.56
N PRO A 53 -13.65 0.09 10.57
CA PRO A 53 -13.35 0.59 9.24
C PRO A 53 -13.02 2.09 9.20
N ASP A 54 -13.36 2.85 10.24
CA ASP A 54 -13.02 4.27 10.39
C ASP A 54 -11.68 4.47 11.12
N ALA A 55 -11.09 3.41 11.68
CA ALA A 55 -9.77 3.47 12.32
C ALA A 55 -8.65 3.39 11.28
N SER A 56 -7.54 4.10 11.53
CA SER A 56 -6.38 4.07 10.65
C SER A 56 -5.82 2.65 10.53
N VAL A 57 -5.57 2.21 9.29
CA VAL A 57 -4.94 0.91 9.02
C VAL A 57 -3.45 0.88 9.43
N LEU A 58 -2.86 2.05 9.66
CA LEU A 58 -1.46 2.19 10.06
C LEU A 58 -1.34 2.22 11.59
N PRO A 59 -0.58 1.29 12.20
CA PRO A 59 -0.22 1.38 13.60
C PRO A 59 0.54 2.68 13.95
N ASP A 60 0.50 3.08 15.22
CA ASP A 60 1.32 4.18 15.69
C ASP A 60 2.82 3.89 15.48
N GLY A 61 3.53 4.88 14.95
CA GLY A 61 4.96 4.76 14.65
C GLY A 61 5.28 4.01 13.34
N THR A 62 4.30 3.77 12.46
CA THR A 62 4.60 3.23 11.13
C THR A 62 5.44 4.20 10.30
N ARG A 63 6.58 3.70 9.81
CA ARG A 63 7.40 4.34 8.79
C ARG A 63 7.29 3.56 7.49
N LEU A 64 6.88 4.20 6.40
CA LEU A 64 6.85 3.61 5.06
C LEU A 64 8.12 4.01 4.31
N ASP A 65 8.87 3.02 3.83
CA ASP A 65 10.18 3.23 3.21
C ASP A 65 10.12 3.19 1.68
N TRP A 66 9.39 2.23 1.13
CA TRP A 66 9.29 2.06 -0.31
C TRP A 66 7.96 1.41 -0.70
N ALA A 67 7.62 1.59 -1.97
CA ALA A 67 6.39 1.12 -2.57
C ALA A 67 6.65 0.43 -3.90
N GLU A 68 5.76 -0.51 -4.24
CA GLU A 68 5.68 -1.17 -5.52
C GLU A 68 4.26 -1.09 -6.05
N LEU A 69 4.14 -1.03 -7.37
CA LEU A 69 2.88 -1.20 -8.08
C LEU A 69 2.91 -2.53 -8.81
N LEU A 70 1.91 -3.36 -8.57
CA LEU A 70 1.75 -4.68 -9.13
C LEU A 70 0.50 -4.72 -10.02
N GLN A 71 0.51 -5.62 -11.00
CA GLN A 71 -0.66 -5.95 -11.79
C GLN A 71 -1.62 -6.79 -10.94
N GLY A 72 -2.86 -6.31 -10.82
CA GLY A 72 -3.95 -7.04 -10.18
C GLY A 72 -4.79 -7.85 -11.18
N PRO A 73 -5.50 -8.89 -10.71
CA PRO A 73 -5.39 -9.49 -9.37
C PRO A 73 -4.04 -10.18 -9.17
N LEU A 74 -3.59 -10.31 -7.91
CA LEU A 74 -2.34 -11.00 -7.60
C LEU A 74 -2.43 -12.48 -8.00
N ASP A 75 -1.44 -12.96 -8.74
CA ASP A 75 -1.33 -14.36 -9.13
C ASP A 75 -0.44 -15.11 -8.14
N PRO A 76 -0.93 -16.19 -7.50
CA PRO A 76 -0.16 -16.96 -6.52
C PRO A 76 1.04 -17.70 -7.12
N SER A 77 1.08 -17.90 -8.44
CA SER A 77 2.22 -18.47 -9.17
C SER A 77 3.32 -17.46 -9.48
N GLY A 78 3.01 -16.15 -9.38
CA GLY A 78 4.00 -15.09 -9.54
C GLY A 78 3.38 -13.71 -9.76
N GLU A 79 3.89 -12.73 -9.03
CA GLU A 79 3.43 -11.35 -9.09
C GLU A 79 4.07 -10.61 -10.28
N THR A 80 3.29 -9.83 -11.03
CA THR A 80 3.85 -8.96 -12.07
C THR A 80 4.01 -7.55 -11.52
N ARG A 81 5.26 -7.10 -11.37
CA ARG A 81 5.60 -5.75 -10.92
C ARG A 81 5.64 -4.77 -12.08
N LEU A 82 4.89 -3.69 -11.96
CA LEU A 82 4.78 -2.61 -12.94
C LEU A 82 5.76 -1.47 -12.61
N VAL A 83 5.86 -1.09 -11.33
CA VAL A 83 6.76 -0.04 -10.83
C VAL A 83 7.36 -0.45 -9.49
N GLY A 84 8.57 0.01 -9.21
CA GLY A 84 9.19 -0.09 -7.90
C GLY A 84 10.43 -1.00 -7.85
N PRO A 85 11.17 -0.96 -6.72
CA PRO A 85 10.87 -0.17 -5.52
C PRO A 85 11.14 1.33 -5.74
N VAL A 86 10.21 2.18 -5.30
CA VAL A 86 10.31 3.66 -5.32
C VAL A 86 9.84 4.24 -3.99
N ASN A 87 10.08 5.53 -3.73
CA ASN A 87 9.44 6.18 -2.60
C ASN A 87 7.90 6.14 -2.77
N PRO A 88 7.11 5.92 -1.71
CA PRO A 88 5.65 5.89 -1.82
C PRO A 88 5.03 7.17 -2.43
N GLU A 89 5.60 8.35 -2.14
CA GLU A 89 5.14 9.62 -2.72
C GLU A 89 5.45 9.69 -4.23
N ASP A 90 6.60 9.17 -4.66
CA ASP A 90 6.96 9.09 -6.09
C ASP A 90 6.06 8.11 -6.86
N LEU A 91 5.50 7.11 -6.18
CA LEU A 91 4.55 6.20 -6.79
C LEU A 91 3.25 6.91 -7.19
N LEU A 92 2.76 7.84 -6.35
CA LEU A 92 1.58 8.65 -6.65
C LEU A 92 1.75 9.52 -7.90
N ALA A 93 2.97 9.92 -8.23
CA ALA A 93 3.28 10.75 -9.39
C ALA A 93 3.41 9.95 -10.71
N GLN A 94 3.37 8.61 -10.66
CA GLN A 94 3.54 7.79 -11.86
C GLN A 94 2.36 7.95 -12.83
N ALA A 95 2.62 7.93 -14.14
CA ALA A 95 1.56 8.03 -15.15
C ALA A 95 0.83 6.71 -15.43
N ILE A 96 1.22 5.62 -14.76
CA ILE A 96 0.78 4.23 -15.04
C ILE A 96 -0.47 3.80 -14.24
N TRP A 97 -1.01 4.69 -13.41
CA TRP A 97 -2.26 4.46 -12.69
C TRP A 97 -3.41 4.20 -13.66
#